data_AF-A0A6G2DQE0-F1
#
_entry.id   AF-A0A6G2DQE0-F1
#
_cell.length_a   1.000
_cell.length_b   1.000
_cell.length_c   1.000
_cell.angle_alpha   90.00
_cell.angle_beta   90.00
_cell.angle_gamma   90.00
#
_symmetry.space_group_name_H-M   'P 1'
#
loop_
_entity.id
_entity.type
_entity.pdbx_description
1 polymer ?
#
loop_
_entity_poly.entity_id
_entity_poly.type
_entity_poly.pdbx_seq_one_letter_code
_entity_poly.pdbx_strand_id
1 'polypeptide(L)' 'ICEINQEALGYSFSSEDTASQLARLSQDSHHFLLGYEDEVSHVLLGYVHAEVYESLYSKAGFNILGLAVSPQAQGQG' A
#
# COMPACT_ATOMS: atom_id res chain seq x y z
N ILE A 1 -6.49 -1.72 -4.94
CA ILE A 1 -5.94 -2.04 -3.61
C ILE A 1 -6.67 -3.20 -2.95
N CYS A 2 -7.99 -3.13 -2.72
CA CYS A 2 -8.75 -4.23 -2.06
C CYS A 2 -8.58 -5.57 -2.78
N GLU A 3 -8.70 -5.57 -4.11
CA GLU A 3 -8.54 -6.76 -4.95
C GLU A 3 -7.13 -7.34 -4.81
N ILE A 4 -6.09 -6.50 -4.95
CA ILE A 4 -4.69 -6.91 -4.75
C ILE A 4 -4.48 -7.50 -3.35
N ASN A 5 -5.06 -6.92 -2.30
CA ASN A 5 -4.95 -7.43 -0.94
C ASN A 5 -5.63 -8.78 -0.76
N GLN A 6 -6.81 -8.94 -1.35
CA GLN A 6 -7.53 -10.20 -1.29
C GLN A 6 -6.78 -11.31 -2.05
N GLU A 7 -6.25 -10.99 -3.23
CA GLU A 7 -5.59 -11.96 -4.10
C GLU A 7 -4.16 -12.29 -3.66
N ALA A 8 -3.37 -11.30 -3.27
CA ALA A 8 -1.95 -11.49 -2.93
C ALA A 8 -1.73 -11.81 -1.44
N LEU A 9 -2.54 -11.25 -0.54
CA LEU A 9 -2.35 -11.37 0.91
C LEU A 9 -3.47 -12.16 1.61
N GLY A 10 -4.59 -12.42 0.93
CA GLY A 10 -5.76 -13.08 1.52
C GLY A 10 -6.61 -12.16 2.42
N TYR A 11 -6.36 -10.85 2.41
CA TYR A 11 -7.08 -9.89 3.26
C TYR A 11 -8.33 -9.35 2.59
N SER A 12 -9.49 -9.67 3.16
CA SER A 12 -10.78 -9.16 2.70
C SER A 12 -11.12 -7.85 3.41
N PHE A 13 -11.35 -6.80 2.63
CA PHE A 13 -11.82 -5.51 3.12
C PHE A 13 -12.66 -4.82 2.04
N SER A 14 -13.69 -4.08 2.44
CA SER A 14 -14.61 -3.48 1.47
C SER A 14 -13.94 -2.35 0.67
N SER A 15 -14.40 -2.12 -0.56
CA SER A 15 -13.91 -1.02 -1.38
C SER A 15 -14.27 0.35 -0.78
N GLU A 16 -15.46 0.46 -0.19
CA GLU A 16 -15.93 1.68 0.49
C GLU A 16 -15.07 2.03 1.72
N ASP A 17 -14.80 1.05 2.58
CA ASP A 17 -13.97 1.27 3.77
C ASP A 17 -12.51 1.53 3.38
N THR A 18 -12.00 0.85 2.35
CA THR A 18 -10.65 1.12 1.83
C THR A 18 -10.54 2.53 1.29
N ALA A 19 -11.52 2.99 0.52
CA ALA A 19 -11.56 4.37 0.02
C ALA A 19 -11.61 5.39 1.17
N SER A 20 -12.41 5.11 2.19
CA SER A 20 -12.51 5.95 3.40
C SER A 20 -11.17 6.03 4.14
N GLN A 21 -10.46 4.90 4.29
CA GLN A 21 -9.14 4.88 4.92
C GLN A 21 -8.09 5.59 4.07
N LEU A 22 -8.08 5.40 2.75
CA LEU A 22 -7.18 6.11 1.84
C LEU A 22 -7.39 7.63 1.94
N ALA A 23 -8.64 8.09 1.89
CA ALA A 23 -8.96 9.51 2.00
C ALA A 23 -8.47 10.11 3.33
N ARG A 24 -8.65 9.39 4.45
CA ARG A 24 -8.20 9.82 5.77
C ARG A 24 -6.67 9.82 5.90
N LEU A 25 -6.02 8.72 5.53
CA LEU A 25 -4.58 8.53 5.74
C LEU A 25 -3.73 9.34 4.76
N SER A 26 -4.24 9.67 3.57
CA SER A 26 -3.52 10.53 2.61
C SER A 26 -3.40 11.99 3.09
N GLN A 27 -4.13 12.39 4.13
CA GLN A 27 -4.01 13.71 4.75
C GLN A 27 -2.95 13.74 5.86
N ASP A 28 -2.41 12.59 6.27
CA ASP A 28 -1.39 12.49 7.31
C ASP A 28 -0.01 12.37 6.66
N SER A 29 0.85 13.35 6.92
CA SER A 29 2.21 13.42 6.37
C SER A 29 3.14 12.31 6.84
N HIS A 30 2.78 11.57 7.89
CA HIS A 30 3.55 10.42 8.34
C HIS A 30 3.28 9.18 7.51
N HIS A 31 2.17 9.13 6.77
CA HIS A 31 1.79 8.01 5.93
C HIS A 31 2.21 8.24 4.47
N PHE A 32 2.76 7.19 3.86
CA PHE A 32 3.23 7.17 2.49
C PHE A 32 2.51 6.05 1.76
N LEU A 33 1.74 6.42 0.74
CA LEU A 33 0.96 5.51 -0.09
C LEU A 33 1.49 5.64 -1.52
N LEU A 34 2.22 4.63 -1.98
CA LEU A 34 2.86 4.60 -3.29
C LEU A 34 2.28 3.43 -4.08
N GLY A 35 1.77 3.71 -5.27
CA GLY A 35 1.26 2.71 -6.20
C GLY A 35 2.11 2.65 -7.45
N TYR A 36 2.30 1.46 -8.00
CA TYR A 36 2.81 1.26 -9.35
C TYR A 36 1.65 0.88 -10.27
N GLU A 37 1.46 1.66 -11.32
CA GLU A 37 0.49 1.39 -12.38
C GLU A 37 1.21 0.93 -13.65
N ASP A 38 0.57 0.04 -14.39
CA ASP A 38 0.98 -0.32 -15.74
C ASP A 38 0.90 0.91 -16.66
N GLU A 39 1.96 1.20 -17.42
CA GLU A 39 2.07 2.42 -18.22
C GLU A 39 1.04 2.53 -19.35
N VAL A 40 0.51 1.39 -19.82
CA VAL A 40 -0.41 1.35 -20.97
C VAL A 40 -1.87 1.31 -20.53
N SER A 41 -2.19 0.45 -19.57
CA SER A 41 -3.56 0.22 -19.09
C SER A 41 -3.94 1.11 -17.90
N HIS A 42 -2.95 1.75 -17.26
CA HIS A 42 -3.11 2.48 -15.99
C HIS A 42 -3.75 1.64 -14.88
N VAL A 43 -3.64 0.32 -14.98
CA VAL A 43 -4.09 -0.59 -13.92
C VAL A 43 -3.04 -0.60 -12.82
N LEU A 44 -3.48 -0.40 -11.57
CA LEU A 44 -2.63 -0.53 -10.41
C LEU A 44 -2.19 -2.00 -10.25
N LEU A 45 -0.89 -2.26 -10.34
CA LEU A 45 -0.31 -3.60 -10.26
C LEU A 45 0.31 -3.90 -8.90
N GLY A 46 0.70 -2.88 -8.14
CA GLY A 46 1.26 -3.07 -6.81
C GLY A 46 1.28 -1.79 -6.01
N TYR A 47 1.44 -1.91 -4.70
CA TYR A 47 1.52 -0.74 -3.83
C TYR A 47 2.35 -1.00 -2.56
N VAL A 48 2.83 0.09 -1.97
CA VAL A 48 3.41 0.15 -0.63
C VAL A 48 2.65 1.19 0.19
N HIS A 49 2.24 0.79 1.39
CA HIS A 49 1.83 1.67 2.47
C HIS A 49 2.91 1.63 3.55
N ALA A 50 3.55 2.76 3.79
CA ALA A 50 4.55 2.93 4.84
C ALA A 50 4.17 4.06 5.79
N GLU A 51 4.76 4.07 6.97
CA GLU A 51 4.71 5.21 7.89
C GLU A 51 6.09 5.52 8.48
N VAL A 52 6.35 6.78 8.79
CA VAL A 52 7.54 7.15 9.58
C VAL A 52 7.31 6.75 11.03
N TYR A 53 8.27 6.01 11.61
CA TYR A 53 8.29 5.70 13.03
C TYR A 53 9.57 6.22 13.68
N GLU A 54 9.46 6.59 14.95
CA GLU A 54 10.57 6.99 15.80
C GLU A 54 10.72 6.00 16.96
N SER A 55 11.93 5.85 17.49
CA SER A 55 12.18 5.01 18.66
C SER A 55 13.15 5.68 19.62
N LEU A 56 13.11 5.28 20.89
CA LEU A 56 13.99 5.83 21.94
C LEU A 56 15.46 5.44 21.75
N TYR A 57 15.75 4.47 20.89
CA TYR A 57 17.08 3.87 20.75
C TYR A 57 17.54 3.75 19.28
N SER A 58 16.86 4.42 18.33
CA SER A 58 17.24 4.46 16.92
C SER A 58 16.88 5.80 16.28
N LYS A 59 17.47 6.05 15.11
CA LYS A 59 16.97 7.13 14.23
C LYS A 59 15.59 6.77 13.69
N ALA A 60 14.86 7.79 13.25
CA ALA A 60 13.60 7.61 12.54
C ALA A 60 13.78 6.67 11.32
N GLY A 61 12.77 5.86 11.06
CA GLY A 61 12.75 4.91 9.96
C GLY A 61 11.36 4.77 9.38
N PHE A 62 11.22 3.89 8.38
CA PHE A 62 9.92 3.54 7.82
C PHE A 62 9.47 2.18 8.34
N ASN A 63 8.20 2.12 8.75
CA ASN A 63 7.48 0.90 9.02
C ASN A 63 6.63 0.57 7.78
N ILE A 64 6.75 -0.63 7.23
CA ILE A 64 5.95 -1.07 6.08
C ILE A 64 4.67 -1.70 6.62
N LEU A 65 3.56 -1.02 6.45
CA LEU A 65 2.23 -1.45 6.91
C LEU A 65 1.54 -2.35 5.89
N GLY A 66 1.79 -2.13 4.60
CA GLY A 66 1.28 -2.96 3.52
C GLY A 66 2.23 -2.95 2.33
N LEU A 67 2.51 -4.12 1.77
CA LEU A 67 3.25 -4.29 0.54
C LEU A 67 2.60 -5.45 -0.21
N ALA A 68 2.06 -5.16 -1.38
CA ALA A 68 1.43 -6.18 -2.21
C ALA A 68 1.61 -5.85 -3.69
N VAL A 69 1.81 -6.90 -4.47
CA VAL A 69 1.83 -6.87 -5.93
C VAL A 69 0.83 -7.92 -6.42
N SER A 70 0.02 -7.55 -7.41
CA SER A 70 -0.90 -8.45 -8.10
C SER A 70 -0.18 -9.76 -8.47
N PRO A 71 -0.77 -10.94 -8.19
CA PRO A 71 -0.11 -12.22 -8.44
C PRO A 71 0.41 -12.39 -9.87
N GLN A 72 -0.26 -11.78 -10.85
CA GLN A 72 0.12 -11.85 -12.27
C GLN A 72 1.31 -10.94 -12.62
N ALA A 73 1.66 -9.98 -11.75
CA ALA A 73 2.73 -9.01 -11.95
C ALA A 73 3.94 -9.20 -11.01
N GLN A 74 3.93 -10.23 -10.16
CA GLN A 74 5.04 -10.53 -9.24
C GLN A 74 6.31 -11.00 -9.95
N GLY A 75 7.47 -10.80 -9.32
CA GLY A 75 8.76 -11.29 -9.81
C GLY A 75 9.40 -10.44 -10.90
N GLN A 76 9.00 -9.18 -11.05
CA GLN A 76 9.46 -8.27 -12.11
C GLN A 76 10.45 -7.18 -11.66
N GLY A 77 10.82 -7.15 -10.37
CA GLY A 77 11.77 -6.18 -9.80
C GLY A 77 11.10 -4.91 -9.33
#